data_AF-A0A388L7A5-F1
#
_entry.id   AF-A0A388L7A5-F1
#
_cell.length_a   1.000
_cell.length_b   1.000
_cell.length_c   1.000
_cell.angle_alpha   90.00
_cell.angle_beta   90.00
_cell.angle_gamma   90.00
#
_symmetry.space_group_name_H-M   'P 1'
#
loop_
_entity.id
_entity.type
_entity.pdbx_description
1 polymer ?
#
loop_
_entity_poly.entity_id
_entity_poly.type
_entity_poly.pdbx_seq_one_letter_code
_entity_poly.pdbx_strand_id
1 'polypeptide(L)'
;MASNFAPSSSMVRNCYNCGQPEHLSRFCPLPDRRLVGSSNANVNTSTTIVPAQGNTVATYPTTRVSFASYGYGHGGGLKPRVETLETTVAELKAYRDAGLERERIKREEEERIKREKEEEERREREKKEREEFQSKINVNIVEQLKPVRELLETKTVKGGESDEVAKLRREIESLKMAQKNIGECSTSESIFDRYKRELEEERARADRRFVVMEEEIARLKKANEEALSSAEAWKLEALRPGNKRGSVAVTPIPEVDRLKEKLAVLEMEKKAATPIASNLKTKLDGAAAATLDKGKRPMTPKTKSTTVNKRDAFLIEQRRFLKSKKKEDILTICADEGITYTTLEKTKEKIIHKRADAAFGKVGAQRGGVVIHDIMDNTEPAKDDCTEDNGDSGAS
;
A
#
# COMPACT_ATOMS: atom_id res chain seq x y z
N MET A 1 -54.85 -35.78 -2.81
CA MET A 1 -54.72 -34.59 -3.69
C MET A 1 -53.91 -35.01 -4.90
N ALA A 2 -54.51 -34.89 -6.08
CA ALA A 2 -54.03 -35.43 -7.34
C ALA A 2 -52.80 -34.68 -7.87
N SER A 3 -51.79 -35.41 -8.31
CA SER A 3 -50.65 -34.88 -9.06
C SER A 3 -51.01 -34.84 -10.55
N ASN A 4 -51.21 -33.62 -11.05
CA ASN A 4 -51.37 -33.31 -12.47
C ASN A 4 -50.04 -33.53 -13.21
N PHE A 5 -49.96 -34.55 -14.07
CA PHE A 5 -49.01 -34.56 -15.18
C PHE A 5 -49.82 -34.44 -16.48
N ALA A 6 -49.70 -33.27 -17.12
CA ALA A 6 -50.20 -33.03 -18.46
C ALA A 6 -49.47 -33.94 -19.48
N PRO A 7 -50.13 -34.41 -20.55
CA PRO A 7 -49.48 -35.19 -21.58
C PRO A 7 -48.69 -34.23 -22.47
N SER A 8 -47.36 -34.22 -22.33
CA SER A 8 -46.49 -33.49 -23.25
C SER A 8 -46.62 -34.11 -24.64
N SER A 9 -47.16 -33.32 -25.56
CA SER A 9 -47.16 -33.50 -27.02
C SER A 9 -45.94 -34.31 -27.48
N SER A 10 -46.17 -35.49 -28.04
CA SER A 10 -45.13 -36.31 -28.66
C SER A 10 -44.67 -35.66 -29.96
N MET A 11 -43.86 -34.62 -29.85
CA MET A 11 -43.07 -34.16 -30.98
C MET A 11 -42.01 -35.24 -31.22
N VAL A 12 -42.31 -36.16 -32.13
CA VAL A 12 -41.43 -37.28 -32.49
C VAL A 12 -40.09 -36.67 -32.89
N ARG A 13 -39.09 -36.80 -32.02
CA ARG A 13 -37.76 -36.26 -32.27
C ARG A 13 -37.05 -37.23 -33.20
N ASN A 14 -36.86 -36.79 -34.43
CA ASN A 14 -36.10 -37.53 -35.42
C ASN A 14 -34.59 -37.36 -35.18
N CYS A 15 -33.81 -38.37 -35.52
CA CYS A 15 -32.37 -38.37 -35.46
C CYS A 15 -31.79 -37.23 -36.32
N TYR A 16 -30.94 -36.35 -35.77
CA TYR A 16 -30.33 -35.26 -36.54
C TYR A 16 -29.26 -35.74 -37.55
N ASN A 17 -28.83 -37.01 -37.49
CA ASN A 17 -27.89 -37.56 -38.46
C ASN A 17 -28.60 -38.14 -39.71
N CYS A 18 -29.65 -38.95 -39.51
CA CYS A 18 -30.35 -39.64 -40.61
C CYS A 18 -31.82 -39.26 -40.83
N GLY A 19 -32.42 -38.50 -39.91
CA GLY A 19 -33.81 -38.04 -40.02
C GLY A 19 -34.88 -39.06 -39.65
N GLN A 20 -34.52 -40.29 -39.22
CA GLN A 20 -35.50 -41.29 -38.80
C GLN A 20 -35.97 -41.07 -37.35
N PRO A 21 -37.25 -41.32 -37.04
CA PRO A 21 -37.73 -41.36 -35.66
C PRO A 21 -37.16 -42.58 -34.92
N GLU A 22 -37.39 -42.67 -33.61
CA GLU A 22 -36.97 -43.77 -32.70
C GLU A 22 -35.62 -43.60 -31.98
N HIS A 23 -34.64 -42.88 -32.55
CA HIS A 23 -33.32 -42.71 -31.91
C HIS A 23 -32.75 -41.29 -32.01
N LEU A 24 -31.88 -40.95 -31.05
CA LEU A 24 -31.08 -39.71 -31.07
C LEU A 24 -29.77 -39.92 -31.84
N SER A 25 -29.17 -38.86 -32.38
CA SER A 25 -28.00 -38.93 -33.27
C SER A 25 -26.80 -39.72 -32.73
N ARG A 26 -26.68 -39.82 -31.40
CA ARG A 26 -25.59 -40.54 -30.72
C ARG A 26 -25.74 -42.06 -30.79
N PHE A 27 -26.94 -42.55 -31.07
CA PHE A 27 -27.29 -43.97 -31.21
C PHE A 27 -27.62 -44.32 -32.65
N CYS A 28 -27.27 -43.47 -33.62
CA CYS A 28 -27.53 -43.73 -35.01
C CYS A 28 -26.58 -44.83 -35.52
N PRO A 29 -27.09 -45.92 -36.13
CA PRO A 29 -26.24 -46.99 -36.67
C PRO A 29 -25.49 -46.56 -37.94
N LEU A 30 -25.81 -45.38 -38.50
CA LEU A 30 -25.14 -44.80 -39.66
C LEU A 30 -24.00 -43.88 -39.21
N PRO A 31 -22.85 -43.88 -39.94
CA PRO A 31 -21.71 -43.02 -39.61
C PRO A 31 -22.11 -41.55 -39.59
N ASP A 32 -21.53 -40.79 -38.66
CA ASP A 32 -21.86 -39.38 -38.48
C ASP A 32 -21.48 -38.57 -39.74
N ARG A 33 -22.48 -37.94 -40.36
CA ARG A 33 -22.28 -37.08 -41.54
C ARG A 33 -21.33 -35.91 -41.28
N ARG A 34 -21.08 -35.55 -40.01
CA ARG A 34 -20.11 -34.51 -39.65
C ARG A 34 -18.65 -34.95 -39.79
N LEU A 35 -18.39 -36.26 -39.76
CA LEU A 35 -17.04 -36.84 -39.78
C LEU A 35 -16.60 -37.30 -41.18
N VAL A 36 -17.55 -37.57 -42.08
CA VAL A 36 -17.24 -37.86 -43.49
C VAL A 36 -17.27 -36.55 -44.26
N GLY A 37 -16.08 -36.02 -44.56
CA GLY A 37 -15.88 -34.73 -45.21
C GLY A 37 -16.80 -34.50 -46.41
N SER A 38 -17.39 -33.31 -46.44
CA SER A 38 -18.19 -32.77 -47.54
C SER A 38 -17.46 -32.87 -48.87
N SER A 39 -17.71 -33.95 -49.60
CA SER A 39 -17.65 -33.96 -51.06
C SER A 39 -19.06 -34.27 -51.56
N ASN A 40 -19.74 -33.21 -51.99
CA ASN A 40 -20.99 -33.21 -52.76
C ASN A 40 -22.30 -33.45 -51.97
N ALA A 41 -22.79 -32.40 -51.31
CA ALA A 41 -24.22 -32.15 -51.22
C ALA A 41 -24.48 -30.64 -51.24
N ASN A 42 -24.96 -30.18 -52.40
CA ASN A 42 -25.55 -28.88 -52.63
C ASN A 42 -26.79 -28.72 -51.76
N VAL A 43 -26.71 -27.91 -50.69
CA VAL A 43 -27.89 -27.32 -50.04
C VAL A 43 -27.57 -25.87 -49.71
N ASN A 44 -28.42 -25.02 -50.26
CA ASN A 44 -28.34 -23.59 -50.40
C ASN A 44 -28.99 -22.91 -49.16
N THR A 45 -28.24 -22.12 -48.38
CA THR A 45 -28.79 -21.09 -47.49
C THR A 45 -27.81 -19.92 -47.27
N SER A 46 -27.91 -18.95 -48.19
CA SER A 46 -27.90 -17.49 -48.00
C SER A 46 -26.75 -16.71 -47.31
N THR A 47 -26.13 -15.88 -48.16
CA THR A 47 -25.83 -14.43 -48.04
C THR A 47 -24.78 -13.91 -47.04
N THR A 48 -23.58 -13.62 -47.56
CA THR A 48 -22.93 -12.29 -47.42
C THR A 48 -21.81 -12.10 -48.47
N ILE A 49 -21.83 -10.95 -49.15
CA ILE A 49 -20.95 -10.56 -50.27
C ILE A 49 -19.70 -9.86 -49.73
N VAL A 50 -18.50 -10.34 -50.09
CA VAL A 50 -17.23 -9.55 -50.07
C VAL A 50 -16.39 -9.98 -51.29
N PRO A 51 -15.80 -9.06 -52.08
CA PRO A 51 -15.02 -9.42 -53.26
C PRO A 51 -13.59 -9.82 -52.90
N ALA A 52 -13.18 -11.02 -53.33
CA ALA A 52 -11.81 -11.51 -53.23
C ALA A 52 -10.94 -10.93 -54.35
N GLN A 53 -9.87 -10.24 -53.99
CA GLN A 53 -8.77 -9.92 -54.90
C GLN A 53 -7.95 -11.19 -55.16
N GLY A 54 -7.74 -11.48 -56.45
CA GLY A 54 -7.02 -12.66 -56.91
C GLY A 54 -5.53 -12.58 -56.62
N ASN A 55 -4.94 -13.72 -56.31
CA ASN A 55 -3.50 -13.93 -56.47
C ASN A 55 -3.25 -15.18 -57.29
N THR A 56 -2.44 -14.94 -58.32
CA THR A 56 -2.02 -15.80 -59.42
C THR A 56 -1.22 -17.01 -58.94
N VAL A 57 -1.61 -18.19 -59.42
CA VAL A 57 -0.80 -19.42 -59.37
C VAL A 57 0.33 -19.28 -60.37
N ALA A 58 1.57 -19.25 -59.89
CA ALA A 58 2.78 -19.32 -60.71
C ALA A 58 3.13 -20.78 -60.98
N THR A 59 2.99 -21.20 -62.23
CA THR A 59 3.44 -22.47 -62.77
C THR A 59 4.91 -22.33 -63.19
N TYR A 60 5.79 -23.22 -62.74
CA TYR A 60 7.12 -23.42 -63.33
C TYR A 60 7.34 -24.91 -63.69
N PRO A 61 8.14 -25.20 -64.73
CA PRO A 61 8.17 -26.51 -65.37
C PRO A 61 9.16 -27.45 -64.68
N THR A 62 8.71 -28.66 -64.36
CA THR A 62 9.58 -29.75 -63.92
C THR A 62 10.11 -30.52 -65.12
N THR A 63 11.41 -30.39 -65.36
CA THR A 63 12.22 -31.27 -66.21
C THR A 63 12.20 -32.69 -65.64
N ARG A 64 11.85 -33.66 -66.50
CA ARG A 64 11.97 -35.09 -66.23
C ARG A 64 13.44 -35.49 -66.22
N VAL A 65 13.91 -36.03 -65.11
CA VAL A 65 15.05 -36.97 -65.09
C VAL A 65 14.66 -38.14 -64.20
N SER A 66 14.44 -39.29 -64.84
CA SER A 66 14.35 -40.59 -64.18
C SER A 66 15.76 -41.12 -63.96
N PHE A 67 16.13 -41.40 -62.71
CA PHE A 67 17.17 -42.38 -62.42
C PHE A 67 16.84 -43.17 -61.14
N ALA A 68 16.81 -44.49 -61.35
CA ALA A 68 17.02 -45.61 -60.45
C ALA A 68 16.64 -45.50 -58.95
N SER A 69 15.60 -46.26 -58.64
CA SER A 69 15.34 -46.95 -57.37
C SER A 69 16.58 -47.60 -56.75
N TYR A 70 16.86 -47.28 -55.47
CA TYR A 70 17.32 -48.23 -54.45
C TYR A 70 16.94 -47.72 -53.05
N GLY A 71 16.32 -48.59 -52.25
CA GLY A 71 16.56 -48.66 -50.80
C GLY A 71 15.60 -47.92 -49.86
N TYR A 72 14.68 -48.68 -49.24
CA TYR A 72 14.12 -48.54 -47.89
C TYR A 72 14.17 -47.16 -47.18
N GLY A 73 13.00 -46.60 -46.81
CA GLY A 73 12.96 -45.58 -45.76
C GLY A 73 11.66 -44.79 -45.63
N HIS A 74 10.86 -45.11 -44.62
CA HIS A 74 9.85 -44.29 -43.93
C HIS A 74 8.89 -43.38 -44.74
N GLY A 75 7.62 -43.77 -44.77
CA GLY A 75 6.48 -42.86 -44.98
C GLY A 75 6.36 -41.80 -43.88
N GLY A 76 7.09 -40.69 -44.02
CA GLY A 76 7.19 -39.64 -43.00
C GLY A 76 7.06 -38.19 -43.52
N GLY A 77 6.52 -37.96 -44.71
CA GLY A 77 6.54 -36.63 -45.36
C GLY A 77 5.52 -35.58 -44.86
N LEU A 78 4.49 -35.97 -44.08
CA LEU A 78 3.43 -35.04 -43.64
C LEU A 78 3.63 -34.50 -42.22
N LYS A 79 4.33 -35.23 -41.35
CA LYS A 79 4.55 -34.83 -39.95
C LYS A 79 5.31 -33.50 -39.80
N PRO A 80 6.42 -33.25 -40.51
CA PRO A 80 7.18 -32.02 -40.33
C PRO A 80 6.39 -30.76 -40.69
N ARG A 81 5.49 -30.88 -41.68
CA ARG A 81 4.69 -29.75 -42.17
C ARG A 81 3.54 -29.40 -41.23
N VAL A 82 2.92 -30.41 -40.62
CA VAL A 82 1.89 -30.22 -39.58
C VAL A 82 2.51 -29.60 -38.33
N GLU A 83 3.68 -30.06 -37.91
CA GLU A 83 4.39 -29.50 -36.75
C GLU A 83 4.73 -28.01 -36.95
N THR A 84 5.23 -27.61 -38.13
CA THR A 84 5.45 -26.18 -38.44
C THR A 84 4.17 -25.33 -38.49
N LEU A 85 3.02 -25.93 -38.82
CA LEU A 85 1.74 -25.22 -38.80
C LEU A 85 1.21 -25.09 -37.37
N GLU A 86 1.38 -26.12 -36.55
CA GLU A 86 1.02 -26.08 -35.14
C GLU A 86 1.83 -25.03 -34.37
N THR A 87 3.14 -24.92 -34.64
CA THR A 87 3.99 -23.88 -34.03
C THR A 87 3.57 -22.48 -34.46
N THR A 88 3.34 -22.23 -35.75
CA THR A 88 2.92 -20.91 -36.24
C THR A 88 1.54 -20.50 -35.74
N VAL A 89 0.60 -21.44 -35.63
CA VAL A 89 -0.73 -21.17 -35.03
C VAL A 89 -0.61 -20.91 -33.53
N ALA A 90 0.25 -21.63 -32.81
CA ALA A 90 0.50 -21.39 -31.39
C ALA A 90 1.13 -20.01 -31.15
N GLU A 91 2.08 -19.60 -31.99
CA GLU A 91 2.68 -18.26 -31.95
C GLU A 91 1.65 -17.14 -32.22
N LEU A 92 0.82 -17.31 -33.24
CA LEU A 92 -0.25 -16.33 -33.55
C LEU A 92 -1.26 -16.21 -32.41
N LYS A 93 -1.60 -17.33 -31.77
CA LYS A 93 -2.48 -17.35 -30.59
C LYS A 93 -1.83 -16.63 -29.41
N ALA A 94 -0.56 -16.95 -29.11
CA ALA A 94 0.19 -16.29 -28.04
C ALA A 94 0.30 -14.78 -28.26
N TYR A 95 0.52 -14.32 -29.49
CA TYR A 95 0.55 -12.89 -29.82
C TYR A 95 -0.81 -12.21 -29.60
N ARG A 96 -1.91 -12.84 -30.01
CA ARG A 96 -3.27 -12.33 -29.79
C ARG A 96 -3.60 -12.29 -28.29
N ASP A 97 -3.31 -13.35 -27.56
CA ASP A 97 -3.57 -13.45 -26.11
C ASP A 97 -2.73 -12.41 -25.35
N ALA A 98 -1.46 -12.22 -25.72
CA ALA A 98 -0.62 -11.15 -25.18
C ALA A 98 -1.16 -9.74 -25.51
N GLY A 99 -1.77 -9.55 -26.69
CA GLY A 99 -2.44 -8.31 -27.05
C GLY A 99 -3.66 -8.01 -26.18
N LEU A 100 -4.51 -9.01 -25.94
CA LEU A 100 -5.68 -8.89 -25.06
C LEU A 100 -5.28 -8.62 -23.61
N GLU A 101 -4.21 -9.26 -23.15
CA GLU A 101 -3.72 -9.07 -21.78
C GLU A 101 -3.12 -7.67 -21.58
N ARG A 102 -2.38 -7.14 -22.56
CA ARG A 102 -1.92 -5.73 -22.53
C ARG A 102 -3.09 -4.75 -22.45
N GLU A 103 -4.16 -5.01 -23.19
CA GLU A 103 -5.35 -4.16 -23.18
C GLU A 103 -6.10 -4.26 -21.84
N ARG A 104 -6.13 -5.44 -21.23
CA ARG A 104 -6.70 -5.65 -19.89
C ARG A 104 -5.91 -4.90 -18.82
N ILE A 105 -4.59 -5.02 -18.83
CA ILE A 105 -3.70 -4.31 -17.90
C ILE A 105 -3.86 -2.80 -18.07
N LYS A 106 -3.90 -2.29 -19.31
CA LYS A 106 -4.11 -0.86 -19.59
C LYS A 106 -5.44 -0.37 -19.02
N ARG A 107 -6.53 -1.14 -19.18
CA ARG A 107 -7.85 -0.79 -18.63
C ARG A 107 -7.86 -0.77 -17.10
N GLU A 108 -7.22 -1.75 -16.46
CA GLU A 108 -7.10 -1.82 -15.00
C GLU A 108 -6.25 -0.67 -14.43
N GLU A 109 -5.19 -0.27 -15.14
CA GLU A 109 -4.35 0.88 -14.77
C GLU A 109 -5.10 2.21 -14.94
N GLU A 110 -5.84 2.40 -16.03
CA GLU A 110 -6.71 3.56 -16.23
C GLU A 110 -7.79 3.66 -15.14
N GLU A 111 -8.38 2.54 -14.73
CA GLU A 111 -9.34 2.51 -13.61
C GLU A 111 -8.68 2.83 -12.26
N ARG A 112 -7.44 2.36 -12.03
CA ARG A 112 -6.67 2.68 -10.82
C ARG A 112 -6.38 4.18 -10.75
N ILE A 113 -5.90 4.77 -11.84
CA ILE A 113 -5.63 6.22 -11.94
C ILE A 113 -6.92 7.02 -11.74
N LYS A 114 -8.04 6.56 -12.32
CA LYS A 114 -9.34 7.20 -12.14
C LYS A 114 -9.77 7.20 -10.67
N ARG A 115 -9.67 6.06 -9.98
CA ARG A 115 -10.00 5.95 -8.54
C ARG A 115 -9.12 6.84 -7.67
N GLU A 116 -7.82 6.92 -7.96
CA GLU A 116 -6.89 7.80 -7.24
C GLU A 116 -7.25 9.27 -7.43
N LYS A 117 -7.60 9.71 -8.65
CA LYS A 117 -8.06 11.07 -8.93
C LYS A 117 -9.37 11.40 -8.22
N GLU A 118 -10.35 10.50 -8.26
CA GLU A 118 -11.64 10.70 -7.56
C GLU A 118 -11.43 10.79 -6.02
N GLU A 119 -10.52 9.99 -5.46
CA GLU A 119 -10.20 10.06 -4.03
C GLU A 119 -9.41 11.33 -3.67
N GLU A 120 -8.50 11.79 -4.53
CA GLU A 120 -7.81 13.06 -4.38
C GLU A 120 -8.77 14.24 -4.44
N GLU A 121 -9.69 14.26 -5.40
CA GLU A 121 -10.72 15.29 -5.51
C GLU A 121 -11.62 15.33 -4.26
N ARG A 122 -11.98 14.15 -3.72
CA ARG A 122 -12.72 14.07 -2.45
C ARG A 122 -11.93 14.69 -1.30
N ARG A 123 -10.63 14.43 -1.21
CA ARG A 123 -9.76 15.01 -0.17
C ARG A 123 -9.66 16.53 -0.31
N GLU A 124 -9.57 17.05 -1.53
CA GLU A 124 -9.57 18.49 -1.79
C GLU A 124 -10.89 19.14 -1.42
N ARG A 125 -12.02 18.48 -1.73
CA ARG A 125 -13.35 18.98 -1.38
C ARG A 125 -13.54 19.06 0.13
N GLU A 126 -13.17 18.02 0.87
CA GLU A 126 -13.19 18.02 2.34
C GLU A 126 -12.26 19.11 2.93
N LYS A 127 -11.09 19.34 2.32
CA LYS A 127 -10.17 20.41 2.73
C LYS A 127 -10.80 21.79 2.51
N LYS A 128 -11.38 22.03 1.33
CA LYS A 128 -12.05 23.29 0.99
C LYS A 128 -13.23 23.56 1.92
N GLU A 129 -14.04 22.55 2.24
CA GLU A 129 -15.14 22.68 3.20
C GLU A 129 -14.65 23.08 4.61
N ARG A 130 -13.51 22.51 5.06
CA ARG A 130 -12.90 22.91 6.34
C ARG A 130 -12.42 24.35 6.32
N GLU A 131 -11.79 24.78 5.24
CA GLU A 131 -11.30 26.16 5.07
C GLU A 131 -12.47 27.15 4.97
N GLU A 132 -13.54 26.81 4.24
CA GLU A 132 -14.77 27.59 4.17
C GLU A 132 -15.45 27.70 5.53
N PHE A 133 -15.49 26.60 6.30
CA PHE A 133 -16.01 26.62 7.67
C PHE A 133 -15.18 27.52 8.59
N GLN A 134 -13.84 27.44 8.52
CA GLN A 134 -12.96 28.33 9.27
C GLN A 134 -13.12 29.80 8.87
N SER A 135 -13.23 30.08 7.57
CA SER A 135 -13.49 31.43 7.04
C SER A 135 -14.82 31.98 7.56
N LYS A 136 -15.87 31.15 7.57
CA LYS A 136 -17.18 31.52 8.10
C LYS A 136 -17.16 31.83 9.59
N ILE A 137 -16.41 31.05 10.38
CA ILE A 137 -16.18 31.35 11.81
C ILE A 137 -15.44 32.67 11.96
N ASN A 138 -14.38 32.92 11.19
CA ASN A 138 -13.61 34.16 11.27
C ASN A 138 -14.48 35.37 10.92
N VAL A 139 -15.29 35.30 9.86
CA VAL A 139 -16.23 36.36 9.48
C VAL A 139 -17.25 36.61 10.60
N ASN A 140 -17.82 35.54 11.18
CA ASN A 140 -18.78 35.65 12.27
C ASN A 140 -18.15 36.32 13.52
N ILE A 141 -16.94 35.91 13.92
CA ILE A 141 -16.22 36.52 15.05
C ILE A 141 -15.96 38.00 14.76
N VAL A 142 -15.46 38.33 13.57
CA VAL A 142 -15.21 39.73 13.18
C VAL A 142 -16.50 40.55 13.23
N GLU A 143 -17.62 39.99 12.78
CA GLU A 143 -18.93 40.64 12.82
C GLU A 143 -19.46 40.85 14.25
N GLN A 144 -19.34 39.84 15.12
CA GLN A 144 -19.69 39.98 16.54
C GLN A 144 -18.82 40.99 17.28
N LEU A 145 -17.59 41.22 16.82
CA LEU A 145 -16.69 42.22 17.39
C LEU A 145 -16.93 43.64 16.85
N LYS A 146 -17.72 43.83 15.77
CA LYS A 146 -18.02 45.17 15.24
C LYS A 146 -18.70 46.10 16.28
N PRO A 147 -19.74 45.68 17.03
CA PRO A 147 -20.36 46.54 18.04
C PRO A 147 -19.42 46.88 19.19
N VAL A 148 -18.55 45.94 19.61
CA VAL A 148 -17.54 46.20 20.64
C VAL A 148 -16.53 47.25 20.17
N ARG A 149 -16.11 47.15 18.89
CA ARG A 149 -15.24 48.14 18.25
C ARG A 149 -15.91 49.52 18.19
N GLU A 150 -17.17 49.60 17.75
CA GLU A 150 -17.93 50.86 17.70
C GLU A 150 -18.17 51.46 19.10
N LEU A 151 -18.43 50.63 20.11
CA LEU A 151 -18.62 51.08 21.49
C LEU A 151 -17.32 51.63 22.09
N LEU A 152 -16.18 51.05 21.74
CA LEU A 152 -14.86 51.55 22.13
C LEU A 152 -14.54 52.87 21.41
N GLU A 153 -14.87 53.00 20.13
CA GLU A 153 -14.62 54.22 19.35
C GLU A 153 -15.51 55.39 19.81
N THR A 154 -16.80 55.15 20.09
CA THR A 154 -17.74 56.20 20.55
C THR A 154 -17.46 56.71 21.96
N LYS A 155 -16.89 55.88 22.83
CA LYS A 155 -16.55 56.27 24.21
C LYS A 155 -15.33 57.22 24.28
N THR A 156 -14.50 57.25 23.23
CA THR A 156 -13.31 58.14 23.18
C THR A 156 -13.64 59.62 22.91
N VAL A 157 -14.90 59.97 22.66
CA VAL A 157 -15.28 61.34 22.24
C VAL A 157 -15.92 62.17 23.38
N LYS A 158 -16.21 61.60 24.55
CA LYS A 158 -16.86 62.32 25.67
C LYS A 158 -16.03 62.29 26.95
N GLY A 159 -15.11 63.24 27.06
CA GLY A 159 -14.45 63.58 28.34
C GLY A 159 -13.02 64.02 28.12
N GLY A 160 -12.54 64.99 28.90
CA GLY A 160 -11.17 65.52 28.87
C GLY A 160 -10.04 64.50 29.08
N GLU A 161 -10.33 63.20 29.09
CA GLU A 161 -9.38 62.10 29.03
C GLU A 161 -8.53 62.11 27.76
N SER A 162 -8.88 62.83 26.69
CA SER A 162 -8.05 62.89 25.48
C SER A 162 -6.62 63.34 25.77
N ASP A 163 -6.40 64.28 26.70
CA ASP A 163 -5.06 64.76 27.05
C ASP A 163 -4.29 63.80 27.94
N GLU A 164 -4.97 63.14 28.88
CA GLU A 164 -4.39 62.10 29.75
C GLU A 164 -4.13 60.81 28.96
N VAL A 165 -5.03 60.42 28.07
CA VAL A 165 -4.86 59.33 27.12
C VAL A 165 -3.80 59.68 26.09
N ALA A 166 -3.67 60.93 25.63
CA ALA A 166 -2.56 61.34 24.77
C ALA A 166 -1.22 61.34 25.52
N LYS A 167 -1.21 61.70 26.81
CA LYS A 167 -0.03 61.64 27.67
C LYS A 167 0.37 60.20 27.96
N LEU A 168 -0.59 59.34 28.33
CA LEU A 168 -0.40 57.90 28.51
C LEU A 168 -0.03 57.21 27.20
N ARG A 169 -0.57 57.62 26.05
CA ARG A 169 -0.13 57.14 24.73
C ARG A 169 1.31 57.53 24.45
N ARG A 170 1.71 58.78 24.69
CA ARG A 170 3.12 59.23 24.57
C ARG A 170 4.04 58.49 25.54
N GLU A 171 3.59 58.21 26.75
CA GLU A 171 4.35 57.47 27.75
C GLU A 171 4.44 55.98 27.42
N ILE A 172 3.37 55.37 26.90
CA ILE A 172 3.38 54.01 26.34
C ILE A 172 4.26 53.94 25.09
N GLU A 173 4.25 54.94 24.21
CA GLU A 173 5.12 55.01 23.03
C GLU A 173 6.58 55.15 23.46
N SER A 174 6.87 55.99 24.46
CA SER A 174 8.19 56.14 25.06
C SER A 174 8.66 54.85 25.74
N LEU A 175 7.80 54.19 26.51
CA LEU A 175 8.08 52.91 27.16
C LEU A 175 8.21 51.77 26.14
N LYS A 176 7.44 51.77 25.04
CA LYS A 176 7.58 50.82 23.93
C LYS A 176 8.86 51.06 23.14
N MET A 177 9.26 52.30 22.91
CA MET A 177 10.54 52.63 22.28
C MET A 177 11.72 52.30 23.20
N ALA A 178 11.59 52.52 24.52
CA ALA A 178 12.56 52.08 25.51
C ALA A 178 12.63 50.55 25.60
N GLN A 179 11.49 49.85 25.60
CA GLN A 179 11.44 48.38 25.51
C GLN A 179 11.96 47.84 24.18
N LYS A 180 11.73 48.55 23.07
CA LYS A 180 12.28 48.21 21.75
C LYS A 180 13.79 48.40 21.73
N ASN A 181 14.31 49.45 22.35
CA ASN A 181 15.76 49.67 22.52
C ASN A 181 16.40 48.69 23.53
N ILE A 182 15.65 48.20 24.51
CA ILE A 182 16.08 47.11 25.42
C ILE A 182 15.97 45.74 24.71
N GLY A 183 15.00 45.57 23.80
CA GLY A 183 14.75 44.36 23.01
C GLY A 183 15.58 44.27 21.72
N GLU A 184 16.17 45.36 21.25
CA GLU A 184 17.10 45.40 20.11
C GLU A 184 18.57 45.24 20.55
N CYS A 185 18.81 44.91 21.83
CA CYS A 185 20.09 44.38 22.30
C CYS A 185 19.99 42.88 22.64
N SER A 186 19.38 42.11 21.75
CA SER A 186 19.91 40.81 21.33
C SER A 186 19.02 40.36 20.19
N THR A 187 19.59 40.06 19.03
CA THR A 187 18.98 39.15 18.06
C THR A 187 18.95 37.75 18.71
N SER A 188 18.24 37.60 19.83
CA SER A 188 18.01 36.31 20.46
C SER A 188 16.95 35.66 19.58
N GLU A 189 17.42 35.06 18.49
CA GLU A 189 16.69 34.09 17.71
C GLU A 189 15.89 33.23 18.71
N SER A 190 14.56 33.33 18.62
CA SER A 190 13.68 32.61 19.53
C SER A 190 14.08 31.14 19.47
N ILE A 191 14.11 30.47 20.62
CA ILE A 191 14.41 29.03 20.68
C ILE A 191 13.55 28.27 19.67
N PHE A 192 12.32 28.74 19.42
CA PHE A 192 11.42 28.24 18.39
C PHE A 192 11.96 28.39 16.96
N ASP A 193 12.53 29.54 16.59
CA ASP A 193 13.08 29.79 15.26
C ASP A 193 14.30 28.89 14.99
N ARG A 194 15.11 28.66 16.03
CA ARG A 194 16.24 27.73 15.99
C ARG A 194 15.80 26.30 15.76
N TYR A 195 14.78 25.84 16.50
CA TYR A 195 14.20 24.51 16.29
C TYR A 195 13.60 24.35 14.90
N LYS A 196 12.90 25.38 14.40
CA LYS A 196 12.34 25.38 13.05
C LYS A 196 13.43 25.24 11.99
N ARG A 197 14.52 26.01 12.13
CA ARG A 197 15.68 25.93 11.23
C ARG A 197 16.37 24.57 11.29
N GLU A 198 16.57 24.00 12.48
CA GLU A 198 17.15 22.65 12.63
C GLU A 198 16.28 21.58 11.95
N LEU A 199 14.95 21.70 12.04
CA LEU A 199 14.01 20.77 11.40
C LEU A 199 14.05 20.88 9.87
N GLU A 200 14.10 22.11 9.36
CA GLU A 200 14.26 22.39 7.93
C GLU A 200 15.62 21.88 7.41
N GLU A 201 16.69 22.03 8.19
CA GLU A 201 18.03 21.56 7.82
C GLU A 201 18.12 20.03 7.81
N GLU A 202 17.52 19.34 8.80
CA GLU A 202 17.45 17.88 8.80
C GLU A 202 16.60 17.36 7.65
N ARG A 203 15.50 18.04 7.32
CA ARG A 203 14.71 17.72 6.12
C ARG A 203 15.54 17.89 4.86
N ALA A 204 16.22 19.02 4.70
CA ALA A 204 17.08 19.27 3.54
C ALA A 204 18.25 18.28 3.46
N ARG A 205 18.76 17.81 4.61
CA ARG A 205 19.79 16.77 4.67
C ARG A 205 19.25 15.41 4.24
N ALA A 206 18.03 15.05 4.64
CA ALA A 206 17.37 13.85 4.17
C ALA A 206 17.12 13.91 2.66
N ASP A 207 16.60 15.03 2.16
CA ASP A 207 16.34 15.23 0.73
C ASP A 207 17.62 15.09 -0.10
N ARG A 208 18.74 15.70 0.35
CA ARG A 208 20.05 15.50 -0.31
C ARG A 208 20.50 14.04 -0.31
N ARG A 209 20.26 13.29 0.76
CA ARG A 209 20.57 11.85 0.81
C ARG A 209 19.70 11.06 -0.17
N PHE A 210 18.43 11.41 -0.29
CA PHE A 210 17.52 10.78 -1.24
C PHE A 210 17.96 11.01 -2.68
N VAL A 211 18.28 12.25 -3.05
CA VAL A 211 18.79 12.57 -4.39
C VAL A 211 20.02 11.74 -4.75
N VAL A 212 21.00 11.65 -3.85
CA VAL A 212 22.21 10.82 -4.08
C VAL A 212 21.87 9.34 -4.24
N MET A 213 20.91 8.81 -3.46
CA MET A 213 20.47 7.43 -3.61
C MET A 213 19.72 7.21 -4.94
N GLU A 214 18.91 8.16 -5.38
CA GLU A 214 18.20 8.09 -6.66
C GLU A 214 19.17 8.14 -7.84
N GLU A 215 20.18 9.01 -7.79
CA GLU A 215 21.27 9.06 -8.77
C GLU A 215 22.03 7.73 -8.84
N GLU A 216 22.35 7.12 -7.69
CA GLU A 216 23.03 5.82 -7.64
C GLU A 216 22.16 4.69 -8.21
N ILE A 217 20.85 4.69 -7.90
CA ILE A 217 19.91 3.73 -8.50
C ILE A 217 19.84 3.91 -10.02
N ALA A 218 19.79 5.15 -10.51
CA ALA A 218 19.77 5.44 -11.94
C ALA A 218 21.07 4.97 -12.62
N ARG A 219 22.22 5.23 -12.01
CA ARG A 219 23.53 4.78 -12.49
C ARG A 219 23.61 3.25 -12.55
N LEU A 220 23.17 2.56 -11.50
CA LEU A 220 23.15 1.09 -11.46
C LEU A 220 22.21 0.49 -12.49
N LYS A 221 21.03 1.10 -12.70
CA LYS A 221 20.09 0.66 -13.75
C LYS A 221 20.72 0.78 -15.14
N LYS A 222 21.35 1.91 -15.44
CA LYS A 222 22.03 2.14 -16.72
C LYS A 222 23.17 1.14 -16.95
N ALA A 223 24.01 0.90 -15.96
CA ALA A 223 25.08 -0.09 -16.06
C ALA A 223 24.55 -1.51 -16.28
N ASN A 224 23.42 -1.86 -15.67
CA ASN A 224 22.77 -3.16 -15.88
C ASN A 224 22.20 -3.26 -17.30
N GLU A 225 21.57 -2.21 -17.82
CA GLU A 225 21.09 -2.15 -19.21
C GLU A 225 22.25 -2.32 -20.20
N GLU A 226 23.36 -1.60 -20.02
CA GLU A 226 24.55 -1.72 -20.86
C GLU A 226 25.16 -3.13 -20.83
N ALA A 227 25.19 -3.77 -19.64
CA ALA A 227 25.66 -5.14 -19.49
C ALA A 227 24.73 -6.14 -20.19
N LEU A 228 23.42 -5.96 -20.10
CA LEU A 228 22.43 -6.77 -20.80
C LEU A 228 22.55 -6.61 -22.32
N SER A 229 22.63 -5.37 -22.83
CA SER A 229 22.85 -5.12 -24.26
C SER A 229 24.17 -5.71 -24.75
N SER A 230 25.24 -5.65 -23.96
CA SER A 230 26.51 -6.28 -24.29
C SER A 230 26.37 -7.81 -24.35
N ALA A 231 25.69 -8.42 -23.37
CA ALA A 231 25.45 -9.86 -23.36
C ALA A 231 24.60 -10.32 -24.57
N GLU A 232 23.59 -9.53 -24.94
CA GLU A 232 22.77 -9.77 -26.13
C GLU A 232 23.59 -9.64 -27.43
N ALA A 233 24.46 -8.63 -27.54
CA ALA A 233 25.35 -8.47 -28.67
C ALA A 233 26.30 -9.67 -28.82
N TRP A 234 26.90 -10.13 -27.73
CA TRP A 234 27.73 -11.33 -27.72
C TRP A 234 26.95 -12.59 -28.10
N LYS A 235 25.71 -12.71 -27.62
CA LYS A 235 24.82 -13.82 -28.00
C LYS A 235 24.52 -13.81 -29.50
N LEU A 236 24.24 -12.64 -30.09
CA LEU A 236 24.00 -12.49 -31.52
C LEU A 236 25.25 -12.79 -32.35
N GLU A 237 26.43 -12.31 -31.93
CA GLU A 237 27.70 -12.60 -32.62
C GLU A 237 28.06 -14.09 -32.54
N ALA A 238 27.80 -14.75 -31.42
CA ALA A 238 27.99 -16.20 -31.27
C ALA A 238 27.08 -17.00 -32.20
N LEU A 239 25.86 -16.51 -32.46
CA LEU A 239 24.89 -17.12 -33.37
C LEU A 239 25.07 -16.71 -34.84
N ARG A 240 26.05 -15.85 -35.16
CA ARG A 240 26.26 -15.34 -36.51
C ARG A 240 26.66 -16.47 -37.48
N PRO A 241 25.94 -16.66 -38.61
CA PRO A 241 26.30 -17.66 -39.61
C PRO A 241 27.73 -17.43 -40.13
N GLY A 242 28.58 -18.47 -40.10
CA GLY A 242 29.97 -18.41 -40.55
C GLY A 242 31.03 -18.33 -39.45
N ASN A 243 30.64 -18.33 -38.16
CA ASN A 243 31.59 -18.50 -37.06
C ASN A 243 32.15 -19.95 -37.05
N LYS A 244 33.47 -20.10 -37.22
CA LYS A 244 34.15 -21.42 -37.30
C LYS A 244 34.32 -22.10 -35.94
N ARG A 245 34.04 -21.40 -34.84
CA ARG A 245 33.80 -22.03 -33.54
C ARG A 245 32.39 -22.61 -33.65
N GLY A 246 32.30 -23.87 -34.06
CA GLY A 246 31.06 -24.52 -34.47
C GLY A 246 29.88 -24.11 -33.58
N SER A 247 28.73 -23.89 -34.20
CA SER A 247 27.43 -23.79 -33.53
C SER A 247 27.35 -24.91 -32.50
N VAL A 248 27.72 -24.61 -31.25
CA VAL A 248 27.35 -25.46 -30.13
C VAL A 248 25.87 -25.22 -30.07
N ALA A 249 25.11 -26.15 -30.65
CA ALA A 249 23.69 -26.22 -30.44
C ALA A 249 23.51 -26.22 -28.92
N VAL A 250 23.15 -25.06 -28.36
CA VAL A 250 22.65 -24.96 -27.00
C VAL A 250 21.27 -25.59 -27.09
N THR A 251 21.24 -26.92 -27.22
CA THR A 251 20.06 -27.71 -26.93
C THR A 251 19.63 -27.27 -25.54
N PRO A 252 18.35 -26.95 -25.30
CA PRO A 252 17.86 -26.67 -23.96
C PRO A 252 18.30 -27.82 -23.07
N ILE A 253 19.34 -27.58 -22.26
CA ILE A 253 19.81 -28.60 -21.33
C ILE A 253 18.66 -28.68 -20.33
N PRO A 254 18.02 -29.84 -20.13
CA PRO A 254 16.84 -29.95 -19.26
C PRO A 254 17.09 -29.44 -17.84
N GLU A 255 18.36 -29.35 -17.41
CA GLU A 255 18.75 -28.68 -16.16
C GLU A 255 18.55 -27.17 -16.17
N VAL A 256 18.72 -26.47 -17.29
CA VAL A 256 18.44 -25.03 -17.41
C VAL A 256 16.96 -24.77 -17.28
N ASP A 257 16.11 -25.60 -17.89
CA ASP A 257 14.66 -25.46 -17.76
C ASP A 257 14.19 -25.87 -16.36
N ARG A 258 14.79 -26.90 -15.75
CA ARG A 258 14.56 -27.25 -14.34
C ARG A 258 15.03 -26.15 -13.37
N LEU A 259 16.11 -25.45 -13.69
CA LEU A 259 16.60 -24.31 -12.90
C LEU A 259 15.74 -23.07 -13.08
N LYS A 260 15.24 -22.80 -14.29
CA LYS A 260 14.25 -21.75 -14.54
C LYS A 260 12.95 -22.03 -13.82
N GLU A 261 12.49 -23.28 -13.82
CA GLU A 261 11.31 -23.71 -13.07
C GLU A 261 11.52 -23.55 -11.57
N LYS A 262 12.68 -23.95 -11.03
CA LYS A 262 13.04 -23.71 -9.63
C LYS A 262 13.14 -22.23 -9.27
N LEU A 263 13.67 -21.39 -10.16
CA LEU A 263 13.70 -19.94 -9.96
C LEU A 263 12.31 -19.33 -10.00
N ALA A 264 11.43 -19.78 -10.90
CA ALA A 264 10.04 -19.36 -10.95
C ALA A 264 9.26 -19.80 -9.69
N VAL A 265 9.50 -21.02 -9.20
CA VAL A 265 8.94 -21.51 -7.93
C VAL A 265 9.45 -20.69 -6.76
N LEU A 266 10.76 -20.41 -6.68
CA LEU A 266 11.33 -19.57 -5.62
C LEU A 266 10.84 -18.12 -5.71
N GLU A 267 10.58 -17.61 -6.90
CA GLU A 267 10.03 -16.27 -7.09
C GLU A 267 8.55 -16.21 -6.69
N MET A 268 7.76 -17.25 -7.00
CA MET A 268 6.39 -17.40 -6.51
C MET A 268 6.35 -17.61 -5.00
N GLU A 269 7.29 -18.36 -4.43
CA GLU A 269 7.43 -18.58 -2.99
C GLU A 269 7.87 -17.30 -2.28
N LYS A 270 8.75 -16.48 -2.88
CA LYS A 270 9.06 -15.13 -2.39
C LYS A 270 7.84 -14.21 -2.46
N LYS A 271 7.07 -14.25 -3.55
CA LYS A 271 5.82 -13.48 -3.72
C LYS A 271 4.71 -13.95 -2.77
N ALA A 272 4.70 -15.23 -2.39
CA ALA A 272 3.77 -15.82 -1.40
C ALA A 272 4.23 -15.58 0.05
N ALA A 273 5.54 -15.58 0.31
CA ALA A 273 6.14 -15.27 1.60
C ALA A 273 6.12 -13.77 1.92
N THR A 274 5.98 -12.91 0.92
CA THR A 274 5.53 -11.53 1.10
C THR A 274 4.00 -11.50 1.14
N PRO A 275 3.36 -11.31 2.30
CA PRO A 275 1.90 -11.24 2.34
C PRO A 275 1.41 -10.07 1.48
N ILE A 276 0.54 -10.38 0.53
CA ILE A 276 -0.14 -9.47 -0.43
C ILE A 276 -0.96 -8.37 0.27
N ALA A 277 -1.20 -8.49 1.59
CA ALA A 277 -1.56 -7.34 2.41
C ALA A 277 -0.28 -6.64 2.88
N SER A 278 0.23 -5.70 2.07
CA SER A 278 1.28 -4.82 2.53
C SER A 278 0.80 -4.11 3.81
N ASN A 279 1.39 -4.46 4.95
CA ASN A 279 1.25 -3.73 6.21
C ASN A 279 1.94 -2.35 6.10
N LEU A 280 1.96 -1.72 4.92
CA LEU A 280 2.56 -0.43 4.68
C LEU A 280 1.73 0.65 5.38
N LYS A 281 0.40 0.53 5.39
CA LYS A 281 -0.50 1.44 6.11
C LYS A 281 -0.34 1.33 7.63
N THR A 282 -0.32 0.11 8.19
CA THR A 282 -0.04 -0.13 9.61
C THR A 282 1.40 0.22 10.01
N LYS A 283 2.39 0.10 9.11
CA LYS A 283 3.76 0.57 9.35
C LYS A 283 3.89 2.10 9.25
N LEU A 284 3.10 2.76 8.40
CA LEU A 284 3.05 4.22 8.31
C LEU A 284 2.29 4.82 9.50
N ASP A 285 1.20 4.20 9.94
CA ASP A 285 0.44 4.61 11.13
C ASP A 285 1.25 4.38 12.42
N GLY A 286 2.08 3.31 12.45
CA GLY A 286 3.06 3.08 13.52
C GLY A 286 4.25 4.04 13.50
N ALA A 287 4.65 4.54 12.33
CA ALA A 287 5.71 5.55 12.20
C ALA A 287 5.22 6.96 12.54
N ALA A 288 3.96 7.30 12.22
CA ALA A 288 3.35 8.58 12.57
C ALA A 288 3.21 8.74 14.10
N ALA A 289 2.88 7.66 14.82
CA ALA A 289 2.85 7.66 16.30
C ALA A 289 4.25 7.72 16.96
N ALA A 290 5.33 7.45 16.20
CA ALA A 290 6.70 7.47 16.68
C ALA A 290 7.47 8.78 16.36
N THR A 291 6.78 9.81 15.87
CA THR A 291 7.38 11.13 15.60
C THR A 291 7.14 12.11 16.75
N LEU A 292 7.51 11.70 17.95
CA LEU A 292 8.01 12.64 18.95
C LEU A 292 9.31 12.07 19.50
N ASP A 293 10.36 12.83 19.23
CA ASP A 293 11.70 12.72 19.78
C ASP A 293 12.72 11.85 19.03
N LYS A 294 13.55 12.54 18.23
CA LYS A 294 15.00 12.51 18.46
C LYS A 294 15.70 13.67 17.80
N GLY A 295 15.93 14.71 18.61
CA GLY A 295 17.15 15.49 18.52
C GLY A 295 18.33 14.66 19.05
N LYS A 296 19.46 14.74 18.32
CA LYS A 296 20.87 14.49 18.71
C LYS A 296 21.17 13.39 19.74
N ARG A 297 22.08 12.46 19.35
CA ARG A 297 23.35 12.25 20.09
C ARG A 297 24.32 11.30 19.36
N PRO A 298 25.65 11.52 19.48
CA PRO A 298 26.62 10.44 19.46
C PRO A 298 26.62 9.68 20.80
N MET A 299 27.12 8.44 20.75
CA MET A 299 27.42 7.48 21.84
C MET A 299 26.28 6.57 22.34
N THR A 300 26.66 5.30 22.44
CA THR A 300 25.92 4.07 22.76
C THR A 300 25.21 4.09 24.13
N PRO A 301 24.03 3.44 24.27
CA PRO A 301 23.98 2.01 24.61
C PRO A 301 22.91 1.26 23.79
N LYS A 302 23.35 0.58 22.73
CA LYS A 302 22.50 -0.10 21.74
C LYS A 302 21.59 -1.20 22.35
N THR A 303 21.96 -1.74 23.50
CA THR A 303 21.23 -2.85 24.15
C THR A 303 19.91 -2.42 24.79
N LYS A 304 19.84 -1.22 25.41
CA LYS A 304 18.62 -0.75 26.11
C LYS A 304 17.50 -0.31 25.16
N SER A 305 17.87 0.31 24.03
CA SER A 305 16.89 0.75 23.03
C SER A 305 16.25 -0.43 22.28
N THR A 306 17.00 -1.50 22.01
CA THR A 306 16.44 -2.71 21.38
C THR A 306 15.54 -3.49 22.35
N THR A 307 15.85 -3.51 23.66
CA THR A 307 14.98 -4.17 24.65
C THR A 307 13.67 -3.43 24.87
N VAL A 308 13.67 -2.09 24.84
CA VAL A 308 12.43 -1.28 24.95
C VAL A 308 11.54 -1.55 23.72
N ASN A 309 12.10 -1.50 22.51
CA ASN A 309 11.32 -1.81 21.31
C ASN A 309 10.78 -3.26 21.28
N LYS A 310 11.54 -4.22 21.84
CA LYS A 310 11.07 -5.61 21.99
C LYS A 310 9.97 -5.75 23.05
N ARG A 311 10.08 -5.01 24.16
CA ARG A 311 9.06 -4.96 25.21
C ARG A 311 7.76 -4.36 24.68
N ASP A 312 7.83 -3.29 23.90
CA ASP A 312 6.65 -2.65 23.31
C ASP A 312 5.94 -3.55 22.29
N ALA A 313 6.71 -4.24 21.45
CA ALA A 313 6.16 -5.26 20.53
C ALA A 313 5.44 -6.37 21.30
N PHE A 314 6.00 -6.82 22.42
CA PHE A 314 5.39 -7.83 23.28
C PHE A 314 4.09 -7.32 23.93
N LEU A 315 4.05 -6.07 24.42
CA LEU A 315 2.84 -5.46 24.98
C LEU A 315 1.70 -5.42 23.95
N ILE A 316 2.01 -5.07 22.69
CA ILE A 316 1.03 -5.03 21.59
C ILE A 316 0.48 -6.43 21.30
N GLU A 317 1.34 -7.44 21.25
CA GLU A 317 0.94 -8.83 21.00
C GLU A 317 0.04 -9.36 22.13
N GLN A 318 0.42 -9.14 23.40
CA GLN A 318 -0.39 -9.55 24.55
C GLN A 318 -1.74 -8.82 24.58
N ARG A 319 -1.78 -7.52 24.23
CA ARG A 319 -3.03 -6.77 24.09
C ARG A 319 -3.93 -7.37 23.00
N ARG A 320 -3.36 -7.81 21.87
CA ARG A 320 -4.10 -8.47 20.79
C ARG A 320 -4.68 -9.81 21.25
N PHE A 321 -3.88 -10.61 21.95
CA PHE A 321 -4.30 -11.92 22.47
C PHE A 321 -5.46 -11.79 23.47
N LEU A 322 -5.39 -10.83 24.40
CA LEU A 322 -6.43 -10.64 25.42
C LEU A 322 -7.66 -9.88 24.91
N LYS A 323 -7.58 -9.18 23.77
CA LYS A 323 -8.71 -8.42 23.20
C LYS A 323 -9.90 -9.32 22.88
N SER A 324 -9.67 -10.50 22.30
CA SER A 324 -10.71 -11.45 21.90
C SER A 324 -11.21 -12.35 23.04
N LYS A 325 -10.59 -12.31 24.22
CA LYS A 325 -10.96 -13.16 25.36
C LYS A 325 -12.16 -12.62 26.12
N LYS A 326 -13.09 -13.53 26.44
CA LYS A 326 -14.29 -13.28 27.25
C LYS A 326 -13.95 -13.21 28.74
N LYS A 327 -14.89 -12.74 29.55
CA LYS A 327 -14.72 -12.58 31.00
C LYS A 327 -14.35 -13.90 31.69
N GLU A 328 -14.96 -15.02 31.32
CA GLU A 328 -14.64 -16.33 31.91
C GLU A 328 -13.17 -16.70 31.70
N ASP A 329 -12.66 -16.55 30.47
CA ASP A 329 -11.26 -16.82 30.14
C ASP A 329 -10.27 -15.88 30.85
N ILE A 330 -10.68 -14.63 31.12
CA ILE A 330 -9.83 -13.70 31.88
C ILE A 330 -9.79 -14.09 33.36
N LEU A 331 -10.89 -14.60 33.91
CA LEU A 331 -10.94 -15.07 35.30
C LEU A 331 -10.06 -16.31 35.51
N THR A 332 -10.01 -17.24 34.55
CA THR A 332 -9.10 -18.39 34.62
C THR A 332 -7.64 -17.93 34.60
N ILE A 333 -7.28 -17.05 33.67
CA ILE A 333 -5.93 -16.46 33.61
C ILE A 333 -5.58 -15.71 34.91
N CYS A 334 -6.55 -15.04 35.54
CA CYS A 334 -6.34 -14.36 36.82
C CYS A 334 -6.07 -15.33 37.97
N ALA A 335 -6.75 -16.46 38.01
CA ALA A 335 -6.52 -17.50 39.00
C ALA A 335 -5.12 -18.13 38.82
N ASP A 336 -4.75 -18.44 37.58
CA ASP A 336 -3.47 -19.05 37.23
C ASP A 336 -2.29 -18.10 37.51
N GLU A 337 -2.44 -16.82 37.17
CA GLU A 337 -1.39 -15.82 37.36
C GLU A 337 -1.46 -15.13 38.71
N GLY A 338 -2.44 -15.42 39.59
CA GLY A 338 -2.59 -14.76 40.89
C GLY A 338 -2.80 -13.25 40.76
N ILE A 339 -3.67 -12.81 39.85
CA ILE A 339 -4.07 -11.41 39.66
C ILE A 339 -5.49 -11.22 40.17
N THR A 340 -5.72 -10.24 41.04
CA THR A 340 -7.07 -9.90 41.51
C THR A 340 -7.90 -9.30 40.37
N TYR A 341 -9.03 -9.93 40.05
CA TYR A 341 -9.97 -9.41 39.06
C TYR A 341 -10.62 -8.10 39.52
N THR A 342 -10.67 -7.10 38.63
CA THR A 342 -11.31 -5.80 38.90
C THR A 342 -12.34 -5.49 37.80
N THR A 343 -12.04 -4.59 36.86
CA THR A 343 -12.80 -4.48 35.61
C THR A 343 -12.10 -5.29 34.52
N LEU A 344 -12.84 -5.72 33.50
CA LEU A 344 -12.30 -6.59 32.45
C LEU A 344 -11.06 -5.98 31.78
N GLU A 345 -11.14 -4.70 31.40
CA GLU A 345 -10.08 -3.95 30.72
C GLU A 345 -8.88 -3.70 31.64
N LYS A 346 -9.12 -3.27 32.89
CA LYS A 346 -8.05 -3.06 33.88
C LYS A 346 -7.32 -4.36 34.21
N THR A 347 -8.05 -5.46 34.24
CA THR A 347 -7.49 -6.78 34.51
C THR A 347 -6.67 -7.29 33.32
N LYS A 348 -7.12 -7.07 32.09
CA LYS A 348 -6.34 -7.35 30.86
C LYS A 348 -5.01 -6.59 30.86
N GLU A 349 -5.01 -5.29 31.18
CA GLU A 349 -3.77 -4.50 31.26
C GLU A 349 -2.85 -4.96 32.41
N LYS A 350 -3.39 -5.33 33.58
CA LYS A 350 -2.60 -5.92 34.68
C LYS A 350 -1.91 -7.22 34.27
N ILE A 351 -2.59 -8.10 33.54
CA ILE A 351 -2.02 -9.34 32.98
C ILE A 351 -0.88 -9.00 32.01
N ILE A 352 -1.10 -8.07 31.08
CA ILE A 352 -0.10 -7.65 30.08
C ILE A 352 1.18 -7.14 30.77
N HIS A 353 1.03 -6.24 31.75
CA HIS A 353 2.18 -5.70 32.48
C HIS A 353 2.90 -6.76 33.30
N LYS A 354 2.18 -7.65 33.99
CA LYS A 354 2.79 -8.75 34.75
C LYS A 354 3.60 -9.69 33.85
N ARG A 355 3.04 -10.07 32.69
CA ARG A 355 3.75 -10.89 31.68
C ARG A 355 4.98 -10.17 31.12
N ALA A 356 4.88 -8.87 30.86
CA ALA A 356 6.00 -8.08 30.35
C ALA A 356 7.11 -7.93 31.40
N ASP A 357 6.76 -7.74 32.67
CA ASP A 357 7.71 -7.70 33.79
C ASP A 357 8.39 -9.06 34.00
N ALA A 358 7.67 -10.17 33.82
CA ALA A 358 8.25 -11.51 33.86
C ALA A 358 9.22 -11.77 32.69
N ALA A 359 8.90 -11.28 31.48
CA ALA A 359 9.72 -11.51 30.29
C ALA A 359 10.94 -10.57 30.16
N PHE A 360 10.82 -9.32 30.60
CA PHE A 360 11.85 -8.29 30.37
C PHE A 360 12.41 -7.67 31.67
N GLY A 361 11.95 -8.14 32.84
CA GLY A 361 12.24 -7.53 34.13
C GLY A 361 11.41 -6.27 34.39
N LYS A 362 11.31 -5.88 35.66
CA LYS A 362 10.62 -4.66 36.07
C LYS A 362 11.43 -3.44 35.63
N VAL A 363 10.87 -2.62 34.74
CA VAL A 363 11.51 -1.37 34.30
C VAL A 363 11.37 -0.34 35.42
N GLY A 364 12.29 -0.38 36.39
CA GLY A 364 12.36 0.64 37.45
C GLY A 364 12.66 0.14 38.86
N ALA A 365 13.75 -0.61 39.06
CA ALA A 365 14.40 -0.71 40.37
C ALA A 365 15.86 -1.23 40.24
N GLN A 366 16.82 -0.41 40.68
CA GLN A 366 18.29 -0.60 40.87
C GLN A 366 19.19 0.09 39.80
N ARG A 367 20.08 1.06 40.11
CA ARG A 367 20.68 1.58 41.37
C ARG A 367 21.05 3.09 41.25
N GLY A 368 21.03 3.82 42.37
CA GLY A 368 21.72 5.11 42.56
C GLY A 368 20.82 6.16 43.22
N GLY A 369 20.98 6.39 44.52
CA GLY A 369 20.00 7.04 45.38
C GLY A 369 19.79 8.54 45.20
N VAL A 370 18.55 8.96 45.37
CA VAL A 370 18.16 10.15 46.14
C VAL A 370 16.94 9.71 46.95
N VAL A 371 17.07 9.75 48.27
CA VAL A 371 15.96 9.55 49.21
C VAL A 371 15.18 10.86 49.21
N ILE A 372 14.05 10.90 48.53
CA ILE A 372 13.01 11.87 48.84
C ILE A 372 12.12 11.17 49.87
N HIS A 373 12.25 11.61 51.12
CA HIS A 373 11.34 11.25 52.18
C HIS A 373 10.07 12.08 51.96
N ASP A 374 9.09 11.53 51.26
CA ASP A 374 7.76 12.12 51.24
C ASP A 374 7.14 11.88 52.62
N ILE A 375 7.15 12.96 53.41
CA ILE A 375 6.39 13.09 54.65
C ILE A 375 4.93 12.77 54.32
N MET A 376 4.42 11.69 54.90
CA MET A 376 2.99 11.41 54.94
C MET A 376 2.32 12.51 55.78
N ASP A 377 1.67 13.46 55.13
CA ASP A 377 0.76 14.39 55.79
C ASP A 377 -0.59 13.68 56.02
N ASN A 378 -0.61 12.83 57.04
CA ASN A 378 -1.83 12.39 57.70
C ASN A 378 -2.08 13.38 58.84
N THR A 379 -2.99 14.34 58.64
CA THR A 379 -3.60 15.04 59.76
C THR A 379 -5.10 15.12 59.54
N GLU A 380 -5.82 14.37 60.38
CA GLU A 380 -7.27 14.44 60.56
C GLU A 380 -7.71 15.84 61.06
N PRO A 381 -8.96 16.24 60.83
CA PRO A 381 -9.49 17.51 61.33
C PRO A 381 -9.80 17.41 62.83
N ALA A 382 -8.90 17.95 63.66
CA ALA A 382 -9.19 18.25 65.05
C ALA A 382 -9.93 19.58 65.16
N LYS A 383 -11.09 19.50 65.82
CA LYS A 383 -11.85 20.62 66.38
C LYS A 383 -11.05 21.26 67.53
N ASP A 384 -11.43 22.49 67.82
CA ASP A 384 -11.39 23.22 69.11
C ASP A 384 -10.93 24.65 68.81
N ASP A 385 -11.85 25.61 68.79
CA ASP A 385 -12.40 26.31 69.96
C ASP A 385 -11.34 27.19 70.64
N CYS A 386 -11.73 28.45 70.81
CA CYS A 386 -11.22 29.50 71.69
C CYS A 386 -11.02 30.83 70.94
N THR A 387 -12.03 31.70 70.94
CA THR A 387 -12.32 32.80 71.90
C THR A 387 -11.75 34.13 71.42
N GLU A 388 -12.65 35.10 71.35
CA GLU A 388 -12.41 36.53 71.25
C GLU A 388 -11.38 37.00 72.30
N ASP A 389 -10.52 37.95 71.93
CA ASP A 389 -10.31 39.09 72.82
C ASP A 389 -9.91 40.36 72.06
N ASN A 390 -10.46 41.47 72.55
CA ASN A 390 -10.27 42.83 72.09
C ASN A 390 -9.10 43.49 72.85
N GLY A 391 -8.53 44.56 72.29
CA GLY A 391 -7.65 45.51 72.98
C GLY A 391 -6.57 46.02 72.02
N ASP A 392 -6.67 47.20 71.41
CA ASP A 392 -6.60 48.56 71.97
C ASP A 392 -5.23 48.94 72.56
N SER A 393 -4.84 50.20 72.31
CA SER A 393 -3.62 50.94 72.66
C SER A 393 -2.35 50.57 71.88
N GLY A 394 -1.52 51.47 71.36
CA GLY A 394 -1.38 52.92 71.56
C GLY A 394 0.12 53.24 71.70
N ALA A 395 0.54 54.36 71.09
CA ALA A 395 1.81 55.08 71.28
C ALA A 395 3.13 54.48 70.72
N SER A 396 3.68 55.11 69.68
CA SER A 396 4.72 56.15 69.82
C SER A 396 4.94 56.88 68.50
#